data_AF-A0A292ZDN1-F1
#
_entry.id   AF-A0A292ZDN1-F1
#
_cell.length_a   1.000
_cell.length_b   1.000
_cell.length_c   1.000
_cell.angle_alpha   90.00
_cell.angle_beta   90.00
_cell.angle_gamma   90.00
#
_symmetry.space_group_name_H-M   'P 1'
#
loop_
_entity.id
_entity.type
_entity.pdbx_description
1 polymer ?
#
loop_
_entity_poly.entity_id
_entity_poly.type
_entity_poly.pdbx_seq_one_letter_code
_entity_poly.pdbx_strand_id
1 'polypeptide(L)'
;MERQMFVERVSTDVNGRARRVLESADRAGSGDQLIFVVNWRNEGNRPVRGLAVTNAVPRGTQLDISDPAMQVSVDGGAHWGRLADLWLPTPLGGTRRAVPADITHVRWTVLDEISPGESGRLSYRATVR
;
A
#
# COMPACT_ATOMS: atom_id res chain seq x y z
N MET A 1 -5.55 14.50 -2.05
CA MET A 1 -4.81 13.33 -1.52
C MET A 1 -3.38 13.41 -1.98
N GLU A 2 -2.45 13.12 -1.08
CA GLU A 2 -1.02 13.11 -1.34
C GLU A 2 -0.48 11.70 -1.07
N ARG A 3 0.43 11.22 -1.93
CA ARG A 3 1.04 9.88 -1.84
C ARG A 3 2.54 10.03 -1.88
N GLN A 4 3.22 9.44 -0.91
CA GLN A 4 4.68 9.46 -0.79
C GLN A 4 5.18 8.03 -0.59
N MET A 5 6.37 7.75 -1.09
CA MET A 5 7.04 6.46 -0.98
C MET A 5 8.45 6.68 -0.44
N PHE A 6 8.81 5.93 0.59
CA PHE A 6 10.10 6.01 1.26
C PHE A 6 10.76 4.65 1.29
N VAL A 7 12.10 4.63 1.31
CA VAL A 7 12.89 3.46 1.66
C VAL A 7 13.34 3.60 3.10
N GLU A 8 13.12 2.55 3.92
CA GLU A 8 13.68 2.45 5.27
C GLU A 8 15.11 1.90 5.17
N ARG A 9 16.10 2.71 5.56
CA ARG A 9 17.51 2.29 5.64
C ARG A 9 17.99 2.26 7.08
N VAL A 10 18.92 1.35 7.35
CA VAL A 10 19.66 1.32 8.61
C VAL A 10 20.99 2.05 8.41
N SER A 11 21.16 3.19 9.07
CA SER A 11 22.41 3.95 9.12
C SER A 11 23.04 3.83 10.50
N THR A 12 24.36 3.81 10.60
CA THR A 12 25.06 3.89 11.88
C THR A 12 25.24 5.35 12.29
N ASP A 13 24.85 5.71 13.51
CA ASP A 13 25.09 7.05 14.05
C ASP A 13 26.55 7.27 14.47
N VAL A 14 26.89 8.50 14.88
CA VAL A 14 28.24 8.88 15.32
C VAL A 14 28.75 8.10 16.54
N ASN A 15 27.86 7.39 17.25
CA ASN A 15 28.16 6.57 18.42
C ASN A 15 28.16 5.07 18.09
N GLY A 16 28.08 4.68 16.82
CA GLY A 16 28.07 3.27 16.41
C GLY A 16 26.71 2.58 16.54
N ARG A 17 25.62 3.31 16.84
CA ARG A 17 24.28 2.70 16.98
C ARG A 17 23.52 2.71 15.66
N ALA A 18 22.85 1.60 15.37
CA ALA A 18 21.95 1.49 14.23
C ALA A 18 20.74 2.43 14.42
N ARG A 19 20.44 3.24 13.41
CA ARG A 19 19.28 4.12 13.31
C ARG A 19 18.54 3.84 12.02
N ARG A 20 17.21 3.75 12.11
CA ARG A 20 16.35 3.69 10.92
C ARG A 20 16.10 5.10 10.42
N VAL A 21 16.36 5.33 9.14
CA VAL A 21 16.09 6.59 8.44
C VAL A 21 15.17 6.32 7.25
N LEU A 22 14.32 7.29 6.93
CA LEU A 22 13.47 7.26 5.74
C LEU A 22 14.12 8.14 4.67
N GLU A 23 14.37 7.56 3.52
CA GLU A 23 14.92 8.24 2.36
C GLU A 23 13.92 8.19 1.20
N SER A 24 14.08 9.07 0.21
CA SER A 24 13.29 8.98 -1.03
C SER A 24 13.50 7.62 -1.68
N ALA A 25 12.41 7.02 -2.15
CA ALA A 25 12.44 5.68 -2.72
C ALA A 25 12.97 5.59 -4.16
N ASP A 26 13.47 6.70 -4.73
CA ASP A 26 13.99 6.77 -6.10
C ASP A 26 15.17 5.81 -6.37
N ARG A 27 15.82 5.31 -5.32
CA ARG A 27 16.96 4.37 -5.40
C ARG A 27 16.74 3.09 -4.59
N ALA A 28 15.49 2.62 -4.48
CA ALA A 28 15.20 1.36 -3.81
C ALA A 28 15.87 0.18 -4.53
N GLY A 29 16.60 -0.65 -3.79
CA GLY A 29 17.24 -1.88 -4.26
C GLY A 29 16.53 -3.14 -3.76
N SER A 30 16.86 -4.30 -4.33
CA SER A 30 16.34 -5.59 -3.84
C SER A 30 16.66 -5.78 -2.35
N GLY A 31 15.68 -6.23 -1.58
CA GLY A 31 15.74 -6.36 -0.12
C GLY A 31 15.34 -5.11 0.66
N ASP A 32 15.28 -3.93 0.02
CA ASP A 32 14.87 -2.70 0.71
C ASP A 32 13.41 -2.77 1.16
N GLN A 33 13.14 -2.18 2.32
CA GLN A 33 11.79 -2.03 2.83
C GLN A 33 11.21 -0.68 2.40
N LEU A 34 10.12 -0.71 1.65
CA LEU A 34 9.35 0.45 1.25
C LEU A 34 8.29 0.77 2.30
N ILE A 35 8.11 2.05 2.58
CA ILE A 35 6.99 2.58 3.35
C ILE A 35 6.22 3.54 2.44
N PHE A 36 4.95 3.24 2.23
CA PHE A 36 4.01 4.10 1.54
C PHE A 36 3.25 4.92 2.56
N VAL A 37 3.10 6.21 2.31
CA VAL A 37 2.31 7.12 3.13
C VAL A 37 1.29 7.80 2.25
N VAL A 38 0.02 7.75 2.65
CA VAL A 38 -1.08 8.47 1.99
C VAL A 38 -1.68 9.42 2.99
N ASN A 39 -1.69 10.71 2.66
CA ASN A 39 -2.36 11.75 3.43
C ASN A 39 -3.58 12.24 2.67
N TRP A 40 -4.65 12.53 3.38
CA TRP A 40 -5.83 13.17 2.82
C TRP A 40 -6.38 14.23 3.74
N ARG A 41 -7.14 15.17 3.15
CA ARG A 41 -7.91 16.17 3.84
C ARG A 41 -9.22 16.38 3.08
N ASN A 42 -10.32 16.52 3.81
CA ASN A 42 -11.57 16.97 3.23
C ASN A 42 -11.51 18.48 3.03
N GLU A 43 -11.28 18.91 1.80
CA GLU A 43 -11.21 20.33 1.42
C GLU A 43 -12.59 20.93 1.12
N GLY A 44 -13.64 20.11 1.13
CA GLY A 44 -15.01 20.53 0.91
C GLY A 44 -15.68 21.10 2.15
N ASN A 45 -16.92 21.55 1.97
CA ASN A 45 -17.78 22.10 3.04
C ASN A 45 -18.86 21.10 3.52
N ARG A 46 -18.79 19.84 3.07
CA ARG A 46 -19.71 18.76 3.47
C ARG A 46 -18.91 17.55 3.96
N PRO A 47 -19.48 16.75 4.87
CA PRO A 47 -18.84 15.51 5.27
C PRO A 47 -18.72 14.51 4.12
N VAL A 48 -17.64 13.73 4.12
CA VAL A 48 -17.36 12.65 3.16
C VAL A 48 -17.47 11.31 3.87
N ARG A 49 -18.10 10.32 3.24
CA ARG A 49 -18.23 8.94 3.75
C ARG A 49 -17.71 7.95 2.73
N GLY A 50 -17.19 6.82 3.20
CA GLY A 50 -16.77 5.72 2.33
C GLY A 50 -15.57 6.08 1.46
N LEU A 51 -14.64 6.88 1.98
CA LEU A 51 -13.44 7.25 1.24
C LEU A 51 -12.60 6.00 0.93
N ALA A 52 -12.49 5.66 -0.34
CA ALA A 52 -11.61 4.60 -0.80
C ALA A 52 -10.19 5.14 -1.05
N VAL A 53 -9.23 4.68 -0.26
CA VAL A 53 -7.81 4.97 -0.45
C VAL A 53 -7.20 3.86 -1.28
N THR A 54 -6.97 4.12 -2.58
CA THR A 54 -6.42 3.15 -3.53
C THR A 54 -5.04 3.58 -4.04
N ASN A 55 -4.10 2.63 -4.08
CA ASN A 55 -2.76 2.78 -4.63
C ASN A 55 -2.36 1.58 -5.50
N ALA A 56 -1.62 1.84 -6.58
CA ALA A 56 -0.93 0.82 -7.34
C ALA A 56 0.27 0.28 -6.55
N VAL A 57 0.58 -0.99 -6.75
CA VAL A 57 1.72 -1.67 -6.13
C VAL A 57 2.88 -1.65 -7.11
N PRO A 58 4.05 -1.11 -6.73
CA PRO A 58 5.21 -1.14 -7.60
C PRO A 58 5.60 -2.57 -7.95
N ARG A 59 5.94 -2.80 -9.23
CA ARG A 59 6.41 -4.11 -9.70
C ARG A 59 7.67 -4.52 -8.96
N GLY A 60 7.86 -5.83 -8.77
CA GLY A 60 9.02 -6.35 -8.04
C GLY A 60 8.97 -6.06 -6.54
N THR A 61 7.80 -5.77 -5.99
CA THR A 61 7.62 -5.62 -4.54
C THR A 61 6.67 -6.68 -4.00
N GLN A 62 6.89 -7.07 -2.75
CA GLN A 62 5.98 -7.93 -2.01
C GLN A 62 5.38 -7.14 -0.86
N LEU A 63 4.06 -6.98 -0.88
CA LEU A 63 3.32 -6.28 0.17
C LEU A 63 3.30 -7.05 1.49
N ASP A 64 3.31 -6.29 2.58
CA ASP A 64 2.86 -6.77 3.88
C ASP A 64 1.32 -6.71 3.91
N ILE A 65 0.69 -7.89 3.87
CA ILE A 65 -0.77 -8.06 3.82
C ILE A 65 -1.39 -8.39 5.20
N SER A 66 -0.68 -8.09 6.28
CA SER A 66 -1.14 -8.38 7.64
C SER A 66 -2.30 -7.48 8.11
N ASP A 67 -2.50 -6.33 7.47
CA ASP A 67 -3.55 -5.39 7.85
C ASP A 67 -4.96 -5.94 7.52
N PRO A 68 -5.81 -6.19 8.53
CA PRO A 68 -7.15 -6.72 8.34
C PRO A 68 -8.13 -5.67 7.78
N ALA A 69 -7.78 -4.42 7.51
CA ALA A 69 -8.62 -3.51 6.72
C ALA A 69 -8.24 -3.49 5.23
N MET A 70 -7.07 -4.06 4.89
CA MET A 70 -6.53 -4.03 3.52
C MET A 70 -7.27 -4.98 2.59
N GLN A 71 -7.76 -4.43 1.49
CA GLN A 71 -8.18 -5.19 0.31
C GLN A 71 -7.13 -5.07 -0.78
N VAL A 72 -7.02 -6.11 -1.61
CA VAL A 72 -6.10 -6.15 -2.74
C VAL A 72 -6.86 -6.41 -4.03
N SER A 73 -6.26 -6.05 -5.15
CA SER A 73 -6.73 -6.38 -6.50
C SER A 73 -5.59 -7.03 -7.28
N VAL A 74 -5.94 -8.03 -8.09
CA VAL A 74 -5.02 -8.77 -8.99
C VAL A 74 -5.30 -8.49 -10.47
N ASP A 75 -6.19 -7.56 -10.76
CA ASP A 75 -6.74 -7.30 -12.10
C ASP A 75 -6.84 -5.80 -12.43
N GLY A 76 -5.91 -5.01 -11.90
CA GLY A 76 -5.83 -3.58 -12.22
C GLY A 76 -6.84 -2.71 -11.46
N GLY A 77 -7.42 -3.20 -10.37
CA GLY A 77 -8.38 -2.48 -9.54
C GLY A 77 -9.85 -2.75 -9.90
N ALA A 78 -10.13 -3.74 -10.75
CA ALA A 78 -11.50 -4.08 -11.14
C ALA A 78 -12.24 -4.81 -10.01
N HIS A 79 -11.59 -5.79 -9.37
CA HIS A 79 -12.14 -6.51 -8.23
C HIS A 79 -11.25 -6.37 -6.98
N TRP A 80 -11.88 -6.46 -5.82
CA TRP A 80 -11.23 -6.21 -4.52
C TRP A 80 -11.64 -7.26 -3.51
N GLY A 81 -10.67 -7.78 -2.75
CA GLY A 81 -10.92 -8.76 -1.71
C GLY A 81 -9.68 -9.05 -0.88
N ARG A 82 -9.73 -10.09 -0.05
CA ARG A 82 -8.50 -10.65 0.53
C ARG A 82 -7.79 -11.48 -0.51
N LEU A 83 -6.45 -11.48 -0.49
CA LEU A 83 -5.66 -12.27 -1.42
C LEU A 83 -6.09 -13.75 -1.44
N ALA A 84 -6.43 -14.32 -0.28
CA ALA A 84 -6.86 -15.71 -0.14
C ALA A 84 -8.15 -16.05 -0.92
N ASP A 85 -8.97 -15.04 -1.22
CA ASP A 85 -10.25 -15.17 -1.90
C ASP A 85 -10.13 -14.90 -3.41
N LEU A 86 -8.97 -14.45 -3.88
CA LEU A 86 -8.76 -14.05 -5.27
C LEU A 86 -8.21 -15.19 -6.12
N TRP A 87 -8.72 -15.26 -7.35
CA TRP A 87 -8.37 -16.25 -8.34
C TRP A 87 -8.08 -15.57 -9.67
N LEU A 88 -7.18 -16.16 -10.45
CA LEU A 88 -6.78 -15.68 -11.76
C LEU A 88 -6.99 -16.77 -12.79
N PRO A 89 -7.42 -16.42 -14.02
CA PRO A 89 -7.45 -17.36 -15.13
C PRO A 89 -6.02 -17.82 -15.45
N THR A 90 -5.88 -19.06 -15.91
CA THR A 90 -4.60 -19.55 -16.44
C THR A 90 -4.57 -19.46 -17.96
N PRO A 91 -3.38 -19.31 -18.59
CA PRO A 91 -3.26 -19.30 -20.05
C PRO A 91 -3.77 -20.57 -20.73
N LEU A 92 -3.81 -21.71 -20.02
CA LEU A 92 -4.23 -23.01 -20.54
C LEU A 92 -5.72 -23.30 -20.28
N GLY A 93 -6.47 -22.32 -19.77
CA GLY A 93 -7.85 -22.49 -19.31
C GLY A 93 -7.93 -22.82 -17.81
N GLY A 94 -9.11 -22.64 -17.23
CA GLY A 94 -9.32 -22.78 -15.77
C GLY A 94 -8.73 -21.63 -14.95
N THR A 95 -8.64 -21.83 -13.63
CA THR A 95 -8.24 -20.79 -12.66
C THR A 95 -7.21 -21.31 -11.66
N ARG A 96 -6.36 -20.41 -11.15
CA ARG A 96 -5.46 -20.66 -10.02
C ARG A 96 -5.69 -19.63 -8.90
N ARG A 97 -5.29 -19.97 -7.67
CA ARG A 97 -5.25 -18.99 -6.58
C ARG A 97 -4.26 -17.87 -6.91
N ALA A 98 -4.62 -16.66 -6.51
CA ALA A 98 -3.70 -15.54 -6.53
C ALA A 98 -2.59 -15.72 -5.48
N VAL A 99 -1.40 -15.24 -5.80
CA VAL A 99 -0.24 -15.18 -4.90
C VAL A 99 0.17 -13.72 -4.68
N PRO A 100 1.00 -13.39 -3.67
CA PRO A 100 1.36 -11.99 -3.39
C PRO A 100 1.96 -11.26 -4.59
N ALA A 101 2.69 -11.96 -5.47
CA ALA A 101 3.27 -11.39 -6.68
C ALA A 101 2.24 -10.98 -7.75
N ASP A 102 0.99 -11.45 -7.65
CA ASP A 102 -0.09 -11.07 -8.57
C ASP A 102 -0.78 -9.76 -8.17
N ILE A 103 -0.50 -9.23 -6.97
CA ILE A 103 -1.18 -8.03 -6.49
C ILE A 103 -0.77 -6.84 -7.34
N THR A 104 -1.78 -6.16 -7.88
CA THR A 104 -1.62 -4.95 -8.70
C THR A 104 -1.95 -3.68 -7.93
N HIS A 105 -2.94 -3.74 -7.02
CA HIS A 105 -3.40 -2.58 -6.25
C HIS A 105 -3.80 -2.98 -4.83
N VAL A 106 -3.76 -1.99 -3.94
CA VAL A 106 -4.27 -2.06 -2.56
C VAL A 106 -5.35 -1.01 -2.33
N ARG A 107 -6.29 -1.32 -1.44
CA ARG A 107 -7.39 -0.43 -1.05
C ARG A 107 -7.74 -0.56 0.42
N TRP A 108 -8.03 0.60 1.03
CA TRP A 108 -8.72 0.71 2.31
C TRP A 108 -9.98 1.54 2.12
N THR A 109 -11.01 1.27 2.92
CA THR A 109 -12.21 2.12 2.98
C THR A 109 -12.26 2.77 4.35
N VAL A 110 -12.22 4.10 4.40
CA VAL A 110 -12.45 4.84 5.64
C VAL A 110 -13.95 4.80 5.91
N LEU A 111 -14.33 4.07 6.97
CA LEU A 111 -15.73 3.86 7.35
C LEU A 111 -16.33 5.07 8.06
N ASP A 112 -15.49 5.79 8.80
CA ASP A 112 -15.90 6.98 9.52
C ASP A 112 -16.22 8.14 8.57
N GLU A 113 -17.12 9.00 9.02
CA GLU A 113 -17.39 10.26 8.33
C GLU A 113 -16.21 11.21 8.51
N ILE A 114 -15.77 11.83 7.42
CA ILE A 114 -14.68 12.80 7.39
C ILE A 114 -15.29 14.19 7.28
N SER A 115 -15.26 14.95 8.37
CA SER A 115 -15.81 16.30 8.46
C SER A 115 -15.05 17.31 7.58
N PRO A 116 -15.66 18.46 7.23
CA PRO A 116 -14.95 19.56 6.56
C PRO A 116 -13.66 19.95 7.29
N GLY A 117 -12.55 19.97 6.56
CA GLY A 117 -11.22 20.29 7.08
C GLY A 117 -10.51 19.15 7.81
N GLU A 118 -11.18 18.04 8.11
CA GLU A 118 -10.60 16.86 8.73
C GLU A 118 -9.60 16.17 7.79
N SER A 119 -8.52 15.66 8.38
CA SER A 119 -7.43 15.00 7.67
C SER A 119 -7.14 13.64 8.26
N GLY A 120 -6.62 12.74 7.44
CA GLY A 120 -6.16 11.44 7.88
C GLY A 120 -4.89 11.01 7.16
N ARG A 121 -4.30 9.94 7.70
CA ARG A 121 -3.06 9.35 7.21
C ARG A 121 -3.18 7.83 7.25
N LEU A 122 -2.69 7.19 6.20
CA LEU A 122 -2.53 5.75 6.09
C LEU A 122 -1.06 5.46 5.74
N SER A 123 -0.50 4.40 6.33
CA SER A 123 0.80 3.89 5.89
C SER A 123 0.79 2.37 5.80
N TYR A 124 1.47 1.84 4.78
CA TYR A 124 1.65 0.40 4.58
C TYR A 124 3.06 0.11 4.04
N ARG A 125 3.48 -1.15 4.14
CA ARG A 125 4.85 -1.56 3.81
C ARG A 125 4.88 -2.58 2.67
N ALA A 126 5.99 -2.57 1.94
CA ALA A 126 6.35 -3.63 1.01
C ALA A 126 7.87 -3.87 1.05
N THR A 127 8.32 -5.03 0.58
CA THR A 127 9.74 -5.33 0.42
C THR A 127 10.05 -5.47 -1.06
N VAL A 128 11.12 -4.84 -1.54
CA VAL A 128 11.60 -5.03 -2.92
C VAL A 128 12.20 -6.43 -3.05
N ARG A 129 11.87 -7.13 -4.13
CA ARG A 129 12.33 -8.48 -4.46
C ARG A 129 13.32 -8.45 -5.61
#